data_AF-F0YCI0-F1
#
_entry.id   AF-F0YCI0-F1
#
_cell.length_a   1.000
_cell.length_b   1.000
_cell.length_c   1.000
_cell.angle_alpha   90.00
_cell.angle_beta   90.00
_cell.angle_gamma   90.00
#
_symmetry.space_group_name_H-M   'P 1'
#
loop_
_entity.id
_entity.type
_entity.pdbx_description
1 polymer ?
#
loop_
_entity_poly.entity_id
_entity_poly.type
_entity_poly.pdbx_seq_one_letter_code
_entity_poly.pdbx_strand_id
1 'polypeptide(L)'
;MLCSLLFVRLRRWGSDHRSLGAVLKDLFIIASYYVVGILVLHRFEGWSTVDSIYFLSVTVTTIGYGDISPTTNAGQLASCALILAGIVFVL
;
A
#
# COMPACT_ATOMS: atom_id res chain seq x y z
N MET A 1 38.57 0.57 17.00
CA MET A 1 37.34 1.25 16.53
C MET A 1 36.79 0.70 15.21
N LEU A 2 37.61 0.37 14.21
CA LEU A 2 37.13 -0.23 12.94
C LEU A 2 36.57 -1.67 13.08
N CYS A 3 37.18 -2.49 13.95
CA CYS A 3 36.76 -3.89 14.15
C CYS A 3 35.38 -4.02 14.83
N SER A 4 35.04 -3.10 15.75
CA SER A 4 33.73 -3.04 16.40
C SER A 4 32.61 -2.56 15.46
N LEU A 5 32.92 -1.71 14.46
CA LEU A 5 31.95 -1.27 13.45
C LEU A 5 31.62 -2.37 12.43
N LEU A 6 32.60 -3.20 12.05
CA LEU A 6 32.37 -4.38 11.22
C LEU A 6 31.53 -5.42 11.95
N PHE A 7 31.76 -5.63 13.25
CA PHE A 7 30.94 -6.52 14.07
C PHE A 7 29.50 -6.04 14.21
N VAL A 8 29.26 -4.73 14.36
CA VAL A 8 27.89 -4.15 14.35
C VAL A 8 27.24 -4.27 12.98
N ARG A 9 27.97 -4.04 11.88
CA ARG A 9 27.46 -4.23 10.51
C ARG A 9 27.10 -5.68 10.21
N LEU A 10 27.93 -6.64 10.64
CA LEU A 10 27.67 -8.07 10.48
C LEU A 10 26.52 -8.57 11.38
N ARG A 11 26.38 -8.02 12.60
CA ARG A 11 25.24 -8.34 13.49
C ARG A 11 23.91 -7.79 12.96
N ARG A 12 23.94 -6.66 12.24
CA ARG A 12 22.77 -6.09 11.54
C ARG A 12 22.36 -6.93 10.32
N TRP A 13 23.33 -7.46 9.57
CA TRP A 13 23.10 -8.33 8.41
C TRP A 13 22.56 -9.72 8.80
N GLY A 14 23.03 -10.31 9.92
CA GLY A 14 22.53 -11.60 10.42
C GLY A 14 21.13 -11.55 11.06
N SER A 15 20.58 -10.35 11.33
CA SER A 15 19.20 -10.17 11.83
C SER A 15 18.16 -10.00 10.72
N ASP A 16 18.59 -10.14 9.45
CA ASP A 16 17.80 -9.90 8.24
C ASP A 16 17.10 -11.18 7.70
N HIS A 17 17.28 -12.33 8.34
CA HIS A 17 16.55 -13.56 8.00
C HIS A 17 15.27 -13.76 8.82
N ARG A 18 15.13 -13.08 9.97
CA ARG A 18 13.88 -13.10 10.78
C ARG A 18 12.81 -12.13 10.26
N SER A 19 13.19 -11.17 9.41
CA SER A 19 12.30 -10.22 8.75
C SER A 19 11.61 -10.80 7.52
N LEU A 20 12.08 -11.90 6.91
CA LEU A 20 11.46 -12.49 5.71
C LEU A 20 9.97 -12.78 5.91
N GLY A 21 9.59 -13.33 7.07
CA GLY A 21 8.19 -13.57 7.41
C GLY A 21 7.38 -12.27 7.58
N ALA A 22 8.00 -11.21 8.10
CA ALA A 22 7.36 -9.90 8.24
C ALA A 22 7.20 -9.22 6.87
N VAL A 23 8.23 -9.27 6.02
CA VAL A 23 8.21 -8.74 4.64
C VAL A 23 7.18 -9.46 3.79
N LEU A 24 7.09 -10.80 3.89
CA LEU A 24 6.06 -11.57 3.20
C LEU A 24 4.65 -11.19 3.67
N LYS A 25 4.46 -10.96 4.97
CA LYS A 25 3.18 -10.50 5.54
C LYS A 25 2.81 -9.11 5.02
N ASP A 26 3.74 -8.16 4.99
CA ASP A 26 3.50 -6.80 4.51
C ASP A 26 3.20 -6.78 3.00
N LEU A 27 3.92 -7.57 2.20
CA LEU A 27 3.64 -7.75 0.76
C LEU A 27 2.24 -8.33 0.52
N PHE A 28 1.82 -9.30 1.33
CA PHE A 28 0.48 -9.87 1.24
C PHE A 28 -0.61 -8.85 1.56
N ILE A 29 -0.41 -8.02 2.58
CA ILE A 29 -1.34 -6.95 2.95
C ILE A 29 -1.46 -5.95 1.80
N ILE A 30 -0.34 -5.47 1.26
CA ILE A 30 -0.32 -4.53 0.13
C ILE A 30 -1.04 -5.14 -1.08
N ALA A 31 -0.69 -6.37 -1.46
CA ALA A 31 -1.34 -7.04 -2.58
C ALA A 31 -2.86 -7.15 -2.39
N SER A 32 -3.31 -7.53 -1.19
CA SER A 32 -4.74 -7.62 -0.88
C SER A 32 -5.45 -6.28 -0.96
N TYR A 33 -4.83 -5.19 -0.49
CA TYR A 33 -5.36 -3.83 -0.56
C TYR A 33 -5.56 -3.39 -2.02
N TYR A 34 -4.55 -3.58 -2.88
CA TYR A 34 -4.66 -3.24 -4.30
C TYR A 34 -5.72 -4.08 -5.02
N VAL A 35 -5.80 -5.39 -4.77
CA VAL A 35 -6.81 -6.26 -5.39
C VAL A 35 -8.22 -5.81 -5.01
N VAL A 36 -8.48 -5.56 -3.72
CA VAL A 36 -9.79 -5.11 -3.25
C VAL A 36 -10.13 -3.74 -3.83
N GLY A 37 -9.19 -2.79 -3.77
CA GLY A 37 -9.39 -1.44 -4.29
C GLY A 37 -9.72 -1.42 -5.79
N ILE A 38 -8.99 -2.20 -6.60
CA ILE A 38 -9.23 -2.30 -8.05
C ILE A 38 -10.62 -2.86 -8.32
N LEU A 39 -11.01 -3.95 -7.65
CA LEU A 39 -12.33 -4.56 -7.87
C LEU A 39 -13.47 -3.61 -7.50
N VAL A 40 -13.33 -2.88 -6.40
CA VAL A 40 -14.31 -1.91 -5.93
C VAL A 40 -14.44 -0.74 -6.92
N LEU A 41 -13.32 -0.10 -7.28
CA LEU A 41 -13.31 1.04 -8.19
C LEU A 41 -13.76 0.65 -9.60
N HIS A 42 -13.36 -0.52 -10.08
CA HIS A 42 -13.83 -1.04 -11.36
C HIS A 42 -15.34 -1.30 -11.35
N ARG A 43 -15.89 -1.77 -10.22
CA ARG A 43 -17.32 -2.07 -10.11
C ARG A 43 -18.19 -0.82 -9.99
N PHE A 44 -17.75 0.18 -9.21
CA PHE A 44 -18.55 1.38 -8.95
C PHE A 44 -18.33 2.51 -9.95
N GLU A 45 -17.08 2.74 -10.38
CA GLU A 45 -16.73 3.83 -11.28
C GLU A 45 -16.44 3.37 -12.72
N GLY A 46 -16.34 2.06 -12.96
CA GLY A 46 -15.99 1.53 -14.28
C GLY A 46 -14.56 1.85 -14.73
N TRP A 47 -13.69 2.25 -13.80
CA TRP A 47 -12.32 2.66 -14.08
C TRP A 47 -11.47 1.50 -14.61
N SER A 48 -10.49 1.84 -15.44
CA SER A 48 -9.51 0.84 -15.87
C SER A 48 -8.66 0.38 -14.69
N THR A 49 -8.02 -0.78 -14.81
CA THR A 49 -7.08 -1.28 -13.80
C THR A 49 -5.94 -0.28 -13.55
N VAL A 50 -5.50 0.42 -14.59
CA VAL A 50 -4.42 1.42 -14.52
C VAL A 50 -4.85 2.62 -13.69
N ASP A 51 -6.04 3.18 -13.99
CA ASP A 51 -6.56 4.34 -13.26
C ASP A 51 -6.84 4.01 -11.79
N SER A 52 -7.31 2.79 -11.53
CA SER A 52 -7.54 2.29 -10.17
C SER A 52 -6.24 2.17 -9.38
N ILE A 53 -5.19 1.59 -9.97
CA ILE A 53 -3.87 1.49 -9.34
C ILE A 53 -3.28 2.87 -9.09
N TYR A 54 -3.41 3.78 -10.05
CA TYR A 54 -2.94 5.15 -9.93
C TYR A 54 -3.62 5.85 -8.74
N PHE A 55 -4.96 5.84 -8.69
CA PHE A 55 -5.71 6.44 -7.59
C PHE A 55 -5.36 5.83 -6.23
N LEU A 56 -5.28 4.50 -6.14
CA LEU A 56 -4.91 3.80 -4.91
C LEU A 56 -3.48 4.13 -4.46
N SER A 57 -2.55 4.29 -5.39
CA SER A 57 -1.15 4.63 -5.06
C SER A 57 -1.04 6.08 -4.57
N VAL A 58 -1.68 7.02 -5.26
CA VAL A 58 -1.68 8.45 -4.90
C VAL A 58 -2.36 8.69 -3.56
N THR A 59 -3.39 7.90 -3.22
CA THR A 59 -4.09 7.97 -1.93
C THR A 59 -3.29 7.31 -0.80
N VAL A 60 -2.73 6.10 -0.99
CA VAL A 60 -1.96 5.42 0.05
C VAL A 60 -0.64 6.14 0.37
N THR A 61 -0.02 6.76 -0.64
CA THR A 61 1.17 7.61 -0.44
C THR A 61 0.83 9.00 0.09
N THR A 62 -0.46 9.30 0.29
CA THR A 62 -0.98 10.60 0.74
C THR A 62 -0.57 11.78 -0.16
N ILE A 63 -0.19 11.51 -1.42
CA ILE A 63 0.15 12.54 -2.40
C ILE A 63 -1.10 13.35 -2.77
N GLY A 64 -2.21 12.67 -3.04
CA GLY A 64 -3.53 13.28 -3.22
C GLY A 64 -3.62 14.33 -4.33
N TYR A 65 -3.14 14.05 -5.54
CA TYR A 65 -3.19 15.00 -6.67
C TYR A 65 -4.61 15.53 -6.98
N GLY A 66 -5.64 14.70 -6.77
CA GLY A 66 -7.04 15.10 -6.98
C GLY A 66 -7.45 15.24 -8.44
N ASP A 67 -6.62 14.76 -9.38
CA ASP A 67 -6.86 14.75 -10.81
C ASP A 67 -7.89 13.69 -11.23
N ILE A 68 -7.86 12.52 -10.59
CA ILE A 68 -8.84 11.46 -10.76
C ILE A 68 -9.56 11.28 -9.42
N SER A 69 -10.90 11.40 -9.44
CA SER A 69 -11.73 11.26 -8.25
C SER A 69 -13.06 10.58 -8.57
N PRO A 70 -13.60 9.76 -7.65
CA PRO A 70 -14.86 9.05 -7.86
C PRO A 70 -16.02 10.02 -8.01
N THR A 71 -16.85 9.78 -9.03
CA THR A 71 -17.99 10.63 -9.38
C THR A 71 -19.31 10.07 -8.87
N THR A 72 -19.37 8.76 -8.61
CA THR A 72 -20.58 8.10 -8.13
C THR A 72 -20.68 8.20 -6.60
N ASN A 73 -21.90 8.38 -6.08
CA ASN A 73 -22.13 8.42 -4.63
C ASN A 73 -21.61 7.15 -3.92
N ALA A 74 -21.76 5.99 -4.57
CA ALA A 74 -21.28 4.72 -4.04
C ALA A 74 -19.75 4.61 -4.11
N GLY A 75 -19.13 5.04 -5.21
CA GLY A 75 -17.68 5.06 -5.37
C GLY A 75 -16.99 6.06 -4.44
N GLN A 76 -17.62 7.19 -4.13
CA GLN A 76 -17.13 8.14 -3.13
C GLN A 76 -17.12 7.54 -1.72
N LEU A 77 -18.22 6.92 -1.30
CA LEU A 77 -18.30 6.26 0.00
C LEU A 77 -17.28 5.10 0.10
N ALA A 78 -17.18 4.30 -0.96
CA ALA A 78 -16.22 3.21 -1.05
C ALA A 78 -14.77 3.72 -1.00
N SER A 79 -14.47 4.82 -1.69
CA SER A 79 -13.14 5.44 -1.68
C SER A 79 -12.78 5.98 -0.31
N CYS A 80 -13.71 6.62 0.41
CA CYS A 80 -13.47 7.03 1.80
C CYS A 80 -13.12 5.84 2.70
N ALA A 81 -13.85 4.73 2.57
CA ALA A 81 -13.57 3.52 3.33
C ALA A 81 -12.21 2.90 2.96
N LEU A 82 -11.88 2.87 1.66
CA LEU A 82 -10.59 2.36 1.15
C LEU A 82 -9.42 3.21 1.65
N ILE A 83 -9.54 4.54 1.67
CA ILE A 83 -8.48 5.44 2.16
C ILE A 83 -8.21 5.20 3.65
N LEU A 84 -9.26 5.08 4.47
CA LEU A 84 -9.12 4.76 5.89
C LEU A 84 -8.47 3.39 6.10
N ALA A 85 -8.87 2.39 5.32
CA ALA A 85 -8.25 1.07 5.36
C ALA A 85 -6.77 1.11 4.94
N GLY A 86 -6.44 1.85 3.88
CA GLY A 86 -5.06 1.99 3.39
C GLY A 86 -4.14 2.59 4.45
N ILE A 87 -4.58 3.64 5.13
CA ILE A 87 -3.79 4.28 6.20
C ILE A 87 -3.57 3.34 7.40
N VAL A 88 -4.57 2.52 7.76
CA VAL A 88 -4.49 1.66 8.96
C VAL A 88 -3.72 0.35 8.70
N PHE A 89 -3.79 -0.19 7.48
CA PHE A 89 -3.22 -1.51 7.17
C PHE A 89 -1.89 -1.44 6.41
N VAL A 90 -1.67 -0.42 5.58
CA VAL A 90 -0.49 -0.33 4.70
C VAL A 90 0.60 0.60 5.27
N LEU A 91 0.21 1.65 5.99
CA LEU A 91 1.09 2.63 6.64
C LEU A 91 1.35 2.28 8.10
#